data_AF-A0A926KTZ2-F1
#
_entry.id   AF-A0A926KTZ2-F1
#
_cell.length_a   1.000
_cell.length_b   1.000
_cell.length_c   1.000
_cell.angle_alpha   90.00
_cell.angle_beta   90.00
_cell.angle_gamma   90.00
#
_symmetry.space_group_name_H-M   'P 1'
#
loop_
_entity.id
_entity.type
_entity.pdbx_description
1 polymer ?
#
loop_
_entity_poly.entity_id
_entity_poly.type
_entity_poly.pdbx_seq_one_letter_code
_entity_poly.pdbx_strand_id
1 'polypeptide(L)'
;MKKACGFVMLFILVSIVLVGCVDEANTSPKNENVQQTEKTQSEQITDTDQKEVVIDGVKEDDAEENAINYTNNEYGFKFSLPASWEGYQIVLEKWEGNSVKHQNQGGVVEKGPMILIRHPEWKFENPRQDIPIMVFTHHQWNSLQQGVFHIGAAPVGPKELDRNHKYVFALPARYNYAFPPGYEEVEKIIGSGALQPIEK
;
A
#
# COMPACT_ATOMS: atom_id res chain seq x y z
N MET A 1 40.07 40.01 4.75
CA MET A 1 40.63 39.62 3.44
C MET A 1 40.73 38.09 3.38
N LYS A 2 39.90 37.43 2.57
CA LYS A 2 39.99 35.98 2.30
C LYS A 2 39.77 35.79 0.80
N LYS A 3 40.60 34.98 0.15
CA LYS A 3 40.67 34.88 -1.32
C LYS A 3 39.56 33.97 -1.84
N ALA A 4 38.76 34.45 -2.79
CA ALA A 4 37.88 33.60 -3.59
C ALA A 4 38.68 33.03 -4.77
N CYS A 5 38.66 31.70 -4.94
CA CYS A 5 39.25 31.05 -6.10
C CYS A 5 38.11 30.75 -7.09
N GLY A 6 38.14 31.38 -8.26
CA GLY A 6 37.11 31.19 -9.29
C GLY A 6 37.29 29.87 -10.02
N PHE A 7 36.21 29.12 -10.18
CA PHE A 7 36.18 27.94 -11.05
C PHE A 7 35.32 28.26 -12.28
N VAL A 8 35.96 28.33 -13.45
CA VAL A 8 35.31 28.55 -14.74
C VAL A 8 35.57 27.32 -15.62
N MET A 9 34.53 26.52 -15.85
CA MET A 9 34.40 25.59 -16.98
C MET A 9 32.94 25.68 -17.43
N LEU A 10 32.64 26.45 -18.47
CA LEU A 10 32.78 26.08 -19.89
C LEU A 10 31.75 25.03 -20.31
N PHE A 11 30.63 25.53 -20.85
CA PHE A 11 29.62 24.73 -21.51
C PHE A 11 30.18 24.10 -22.79
N ILE A 12 29.92 22.81 -23.02
CA ILE A 12 30.04 22.19 -24.33
C ILE A 12 28.70 21.57 -24.68
N LEU A 13 28.00 22.20 -25.63
CA LEU A 13 26.87 21.63 -26.35
C LEU A 13 27.38 20.63 -27.37
N VAL A 14 26.87 19.40 -27.36
CA VAL A 14 26.99 18.48 -28.50
C VAL A 14 25.59 18.04 -28.90
N SER A 15 25.07 18.69 -29.94
CA SER A 15 23.89 18.21 -30.66
C SER A 15 24.33 17.16 -31.67
N ILE A 16 23.81 15.94 -31.58
CA ILE A 16 23.83 15.00 -32.70
C ILE A 16 22.40 14.87 -33.20
N VAL A 17 22.19 15.33 -34.43
CA VAL A 17 20.99 15.10 -35.23
C VAL A 17 21.33 13.99 -36.23
N LEU A 18 20.34 13.15 -36.55
CA LEU A 18 20.03 12.46 -37.82
C LEU A 18 19.31 11.14 -37.46
N VAL A 19 17.99 11.07 -37.61
CA VAL A 19 17.23 10.79 -38.85
C VAL A 19 17.22 9.30 -39.21
N GLY A 20 16.01 8.74 -39.31
CA GLY A 20 15.76 7.36 -39.71
C GLY A 20 14.29 6.97 -39.50
N CYS A 21 13.43 7.31 -40.45
CA CYS A 21 12.03 6.89 -40.48
C CYS A 21 11.89 5.43 -40.93
N VAL A 22 10.79 4.76 -40.56
CA VAL A 22 9.86 4.07 -41.48
C VAL A 22 8.68 3.52 -40.68
N ASP A 23 7.47 3.71 -41.22
CA ASP A 23 6.20 3.23 -40.67
C ASP A 23 5.83 1.82 -41.17
N GLU A 24 4.72 1.32 -40.60
CA GLU A 24 3.72 0.40 -41.17
C GLU A 24 3.63 -1.08 -40.76
N ALA A 25 2.37 -1.49 -40.79
CA ALA A 25 1.82 -2.84 -40.97
C ALA A 25 1.82 -3.83 -39.79
N ASN A 26 0.63 -3.88 -39.16
CA ASN A 26 -0.09 -5.11 -38.79
C ASN A 26 0.39 -6.39 -39.51
N THR A 27 0.44 -7.51 -38.78
CA THR A 27 -0.47 -8.67 -38.99
C THR A 27 -0.16 -9.80 -37.99
N SER A 28 -1.19 -10.34 -37.36
CA SER A 28 -1.12 -11.62 -36.62
C SER A 28 -1.43 -12.78 -37.57
N PRO A 29 -0.66 -13.88 -37.51
CA PRO A 29 -1.09 -15.18 -38.02
C PRO A 29 -1.53 -16.13 -36.90
N LYS A 30 -2.45 -17.03 -37.27
CA LYS A 30 -3.02 -18.09 -36.42
C LYS A 30 -2.07 -19.28 -36.22
N ASN A 31 -2.24 -19.92 -35.06
CA ASN A 31 -2.40 -21.37 -34.87
C ASN A 31 -2.29 -22.28 -36.12
N GLU A 32 -1.38 -23.26 -36.05
CA GLU A 32 -1.51 -24.57 -36.72
C GLU A 32 -1.06 -25.71 -35.79
N ASN A 33 -1.54 -26.93 -36.06
CA ASN A 33 -1.55 -28.08 -35.15
C ASN A 33 -1.14 -29.36 -35.90
N VAL A 34 -0.17 -30.15 -35.39
CA VAL A 34 0.17 -31.49 -35.89
C VAL A 34 0.54 -32.49 -34.76
N GLN A 35 -0.49 -33.02 -34.10
CA GLN A 35 -0.90 -34.44 -34.11
C GLN A 35 0.12 -35.62 -34.00
N GLN A 36 -0.13 -36.48 -32.98
CA GLN A 36 0.10 -37.95 -32.85
C GLN A 36 1.54 -38.53 -32.86
N THR A 37 1.85 -39.57 -32.06
CA THR A 37 1.25 -40.93 -32.16
C THR A 37 1.20 -41.70 -30.84
N GLU A 38 0.22 -42.61 -30.74
CA GLU A 38 -0.19 -43.42 -29.59
C GLU A 38 0.71 -44.63 -29.27
N LYS A 39 0.52 -45.21 -28.07
CA LYS A 39 0.13 -46.63 -27.99
C LYS A 39 -0.68 -46.97 -26.73
N THR A 40 -1.65 -47.86 -26.91
CA THR A 40 -2.76 -48.17 -26.00
C THR A 40 -2.69 -49.61 -25.49
N GLN A 41 -3.06 -49.83 -24.21
CA GLN A 41 -3.83 -50.97 -23.66
C GLN A 41 -4.01 -50.71 -22.15
N SER A 42 -5.19 -50.42 -21.58
CA SER A 42 -6.53 -51.04 -21.63
C SER A 42 -6.65 -52.33 -20.83
N GLU A 43 -7.20 -52.25 -19.62
CA GLU A 43 -8.26 -53.16 -19.14
C GLU A 43 -9.06 -52.52 -17.97
N GLN A 44 -10.39 -52.69 -17.99
CA GLN A 44 -11.31 -52.43 -16.85
C GLN A 44 -11.46 -53.75 -16.06
N ILE A 45 -12.03 -53.91 -14.85
CA ILE A 45 -13.14 -53.28 -14.09
C ILE A 45 -12.86 -53.57 -12.56
N THR A 46 -13.67 -53.31 -11.51
CA THR A 46 -15.12 -53.02 -11.29
C THR A 46 -15.36 -51.92 -10.24
N ASP A 47 -16.60 -51.41 -10.24
CA ASP A 47 -17.51 -51.02 -9.14
C ASP A 47 -17.09 -51.05 -7.64
N THR A 48 -17.73 -50.15 -6.87
CA THR A 48 -17.93 -50.09 -5.40
C THR A 48 -16.67 -49.79 -4.56
N ASP A 49 -16.55 -48.65 -3.87
CA ASP A 49 -17.45 -48.20 -2.79
C ASP A 49 -17.34 -46.69 -2.48
N GLN A 50 -18.31 -46.13 -1.77
CA GLN A 50 -18.32 -44.72 -1.36
C GLN A 50 -17.42 -44.49 -0.14
N LYS A 51 -16.45 -43.57 -0.24
CA LYS A 51 -15.87 -42.92 0.94
C LYS A 51 -15.55 -41.45 0.71
N GLU A 52 -16.55 -40.63 0.97
CA GLU A 52 -16.42 -39.19 1.14
C GLU A 52 -15.48 -38.91 2.33
N VAL A 53 -14.26 -38.48 2.04
CA VAL A 53 -13.37 -37.91 3.06
C VAL A 53 -13.68 -36.42 3.13
N VAL A 54 -14.66 -36.09 3.96
CA VAL A 54 -14.86 -34.73 4.46
C VAL A 54 -13.58 -34.35 5.22
N ILE A 55 -12.70 -33.58 4.56
CA ILE A 55 -11.67 -32.85 5.29
C ILE A 55 -12.42 -31.67 5.91
N ASP A 56 -12.58 -31.71 7.23
CA ASP A 56 -13.22 -30.65 8.01
C ASP A 56 -12.68 -29.30 7.56
N GLY A 57 -13.60 -28.42 7.16
CA GLY A 57 -13.28 -27.02 6.98
C GLY A 57 -12.89 -26.47 8.33
N VAL A 58 -11.59 -26.22 8.52
CA VAL A 58 -11.10 -25.32 9.57
C VAL A 58 -11.73 -23.97 9.27
N LYS A 59 -12.83 -23.69 9.97
CA LYS A 59 -13.34 -22.34 10.06
C LYS A 59 -12.33 -21.55 10.85
N GLU A 60 -11.68 -20.60 10.19
CA GLU A 60 -11.05 -19.47 10.88
C GLU A 60 -12.17 -18.52 11.39
N ASP A 61 -13.01 -18.97 12.33
CA ASP A 61 -14.01 -18.12 13.04
C ASP A 61 -13.61 -17.75 14.49
N ASP A 62 -12.49 -18.30 15.00
CA ASP A 62 -11.86 -17.93 16.28
C ASP A 62 -11.38 -16.45 16.37
N ALA A 63 -11.44 -15.69 15.28
CA ALA A 63 -10.91 -14.33 15.19
C ALA A 63 -11.79 -13.25 15.87
N GLU A 64 -13.09 -13.50 16.08
CA GLU A 64 -14.01 -12.48 16.58
C GLU A 64 -14.11 -12.40 18.12
N GLU A 65 -13.98 -13.51 18.86
CA GLU A 65 -14.21 -13.51 20.32
C GLU A 65 -13.15 -12.75 21.14
N ASN A 66 -11.97 -12.46 20.56
CA ASN A 66 -10.85 -11.81 21.28
C ASN A 66 -10.36 -10.50 20.60
N ALA A 67 -11.21 -9.82 19.84
CA ALA A 67 -10.85 -8.59 19.14
C ALA A 67 -10.77 -7.36 20.08
N ILE A 68 -9.59 -6.75 20.16
CA ILE A 68 -9.33 -5.52 20.93
C ILE A 68 -9.75 -4.31 20.08
N ASN A 69 -10.52 -3.39 20.66
CA ASN A 69 -11.02 -2.22 19.94
C ASN A 69 -10.27 -0.94 20.36
N TYR A 70 -9.44 -0.39 19.49
CA TYR A 70 -8.97 0.99 19.61
C TYR A 70 -10.09 1.94 19.16
N THR A 71 -10.40 2.99 19.93
CA THR A 71 -11.38 4.00 19.53
C THR A 71 -10.76 5.38 19.57
N ASN A 72 -10.75 6.08 18.44
CA ASN A 72 -10.31 7.47 18.35
C ASN A 72 -11.51 8.41 18.31
N ASN A 73 -11.86 8.96 19.47
CA ASN A 73 -12.96 9.92 19.64
C ASN A 73 -12.65 11.32 19.06
N GLU A 74 -11.39 11.64 18.75
CA GLU A 74 -11.00 12.94 18.18
C GLU A 74 -11.38 13.00 16.69
N TYR A 75 -11.06 11.96 15.93
CA TYR A 75 -11.29 11.87 14.49
C TYR A 75 -12.51 11.04 14.10
N GLY A 76 -13.07 10.24 15.02
CA GLY A 76 -14.31 9.49 14.79
C GLY A 76 -14.06 8.22 13.99
N PHE A 77 -13.29 7.29 14.56
CA PHE A 77 -13.18 5.93 14.05
C PHE A 77 -12.91 4.92 15.18
N LYS A 78 -13.23 3.67 14.92
CA LYS A 78 -12.83 2.49 15.67
C LYS A 78 -11.86 1.67 14.82
N PHE A 79 -10.93 0.98 15.45
CA PHE A 79 -10.00 0.06 14.78
C PHE A 79 -9.95 -1.26 15.56
N SER A 80 -10.31 -2.36 14.91
CA SER A 80 -10.27 -3.71 15.48
C SER A 80 -8.86 -4.29 15.35
N LEU A 81 -8.32 -4.83 16.44
CA LEU A 81 -7.00 -5.44 16.52
C LEU A 81 -7.13 -6.87 17.05
N PRO A 82 -6.32 -7.83 16.59
CA PRO A 82 -6.29 -9.16 17.18
C PRO A 82 -5.67 -9.14 18.59
N ALA A 83 -5.92 -10.18 19.39
CA ALA A 83 -5.43 -10.28 20.76
C ALA A 83 -3.90 -10.16 20.91
N SER A 84 -3.13 -10.50 19.87
CA SER A 84 -1.66 -10.30 19.80
C SER A 84 -1.22 -8.84 20.00
N TRP A 85 -2.13 -7.88 19.83
CA TRP A 85 -1.86 -6.45 20.01
C TRP A 85 -2.19 -5.95 21.42
N GLU A 86 -2.48 -6.82 22.40
CA GLU A 86 -2.66 -6.38 23.78
C GLU A 86 -1.42 -5.62 24.28
N GLY A 87 -1.63 -4.42 24.83
CA GLY A 87 -0.55 -3.51 25.19
C GLY A 87 0.01 -2.64 24.05
N TYR A 88 -0.69 -2.55 22.91
CA TYR A 88 -0.36 -1.59 21.85
C TYR A 88 -0.23 -0.14 22.38
N GLN A 89 0.57 0.66 21.69
CA GLN A 89 0.76 2.07 21.98
C GLN A 89 0.19 2.94 20.85
N ILE A 90 -0.19 4.18 21.17
CA ILE A 90 -0.54 5.18 20.16
C ILE A 90 0.57 6.22 20.08
N VAL A 91 1.14 6.39 18.88
CA VAL A 91 2.11 7.45 18.60
C VAL A 91 1.50 8.43 17.60
N LEU A 92 1.64 9.73 17.91
CA LEU A 92 1.06 10.81 17.12
C LEU A 92 2.16 11.54 16.36
N GLU A 93 2.07 11.48 15.03
CA GLU A 93 2.97 12.12 14.09
C GLU A 93 2.17 13.04 13.13
N LYS A 94 2.84 13.56 12.11
CA LYS A 94 2.22 14.40 11.08
C LYS A 94 2.71 13.97 9.70
N TRP A 95 1.82 13.98 8.73
CA TRP A 95 2.18 13.94 7.32
C TRP A 95 2.32 15.37 6.77
N GLU A 96 3.17 15.53 5.76
CA GLU A 96 3.41 16.80 5.07
C GLU A 96 3.21 16.64 3.56
N GLY A 97 2.51 17.60 2.97
CA GLY A 97 2.19 17.67 1.55
C GLY A 97 2.95 18.79 0.85
N ASN A 98 3.63 18.46 -0.25
CA ASN A 98 4.49 19.36 -1.01
C ASN A 98 3.81 19.84 -2.29
N SER A 99 4.04 21.11 -2.67
CA SER A 99 3.44 21.68 -3.89
C SER A 99 3.96 21.00 -5.16
N VAL A 100 3.07 20.66 -6.09
CA VAL A 100 3.45 20.24 -7.45
C VAL A 100 3.81 21.44 -8.33
N LYS A 101 3.19 22.61 -8.11
CA LYS A 101 3.40 23.83 -8.92
C LYS A 101 4.70 24.57 -8.60
N HIS A 102 5.23 24.39 -7.39
CA HIS A 102 6.38 25.14 -6.87
C HIS A 102 7.50 24.22 -6.37
N GLN A 103 7.83 23.16 -7.13
CA GLN A 103 8.90 22.21 -6.79
C GLN A 103 10.23 22.90 -6.44
N ASN A 104 10.58 23.97 -7.15
CA ASN A 104 11.80 24.76 -6.92
C ASN A 104 11.77 25.65 -5.66
N GLN A 105 10.63 25.73 -4.95
CA GLN A 105 10.47 26.52 -3.71
C GLN A 105 10.33 25.64 -2.46
N GLY A 106 10.31 24.30 -2.59
CA GLY A 106 10.51 23.36 -1.49
C GLY A 106 9.56 23.50 -0.29
N GLY A 107 8.36 24.01 -0.51
CA GLY A 107 7.41 24.36 0.55
C GLY A 107 6.40 23.25 0.86
N VAL A 108 6.29 22.89 2.14
CA VAL A 108 5.14 22.19 2.71
C VAL A 108 3.92 23.11 2.60
N VAL A 109 2.94 22.72 1.78
CA VAL A 109 1.69 23.47 1.56
C VAL A 109 0.51 22.90 2.33
N GLU A 110 0.58 21.62 2.69
CA GLU A 110 -0.47 20.90 3.41
C GLU A 110 0.15 20.04 4.52
N LYS A 111 -0.63 19.76 5.56
CA LYS A 111 -0.24 18.86 6.65
C LYS A 111 -1.45 18.31 7.38
N GLY A 112 -1.28 17.16 8.01
CA GLY A 112 -2.33 16.58 8.84
C GLY A 112 -1.83 15.52 9.81
N PRO A 113 -2.72 15.00 10.67
CA PRO A 113 -2.38 13.98 11.66
C PRO A 113 -1.99 12.66 11.01
N MET A 114 -0.98 12.00 11.56
CA MET A 114 -0.70 10.59 11.31
C MET A 114 -0.70 9.86 12.66
N ILE A 115 -1.54 8.84 12.78
CA ILE A 115 -1.69 8.02 13.98
C ILE A 115 -0.99 6.70 13.70
N LEU A 116 -0.04 6.30 14.53
CA LEU A 116 0.57 4.99 14.49
C LEU A 116 0.00 4.15 15.64
N ILE A 117 -0.67 3.05 15.33
CA ILE A 117 -0.92 1.98 16.30
C ILE A 117 0.35 1.13 16.33
N ARG A 118 1.11 1.24 17.42
CA ARG A 118 2.40 0.59 17.59
C ARG A 118 2.25 -0.76 18.29
N HIS A 119 2.83 -1.79 17.68
CA HIS A 119 2.78 -3.15 18.21
C HIS A 119 3.49 -3.23 19.58
N PRO A 120 2.97 -4.00 20.56
CA PRO A 120 3.58 -4.14 21.89
C PRO A 120 5.05 -4.62 21.85
N GLU A 121 5.41 -5.46 20.89
CA GLU A 121 6.80 -5.95 20.70
C GLU A 121 7.73 -5.01 19.90
N TRP A 122 7.30 -3.80 19.55
CA TRP A 122 8.13 -2.85 18.78
C TRP A 122 9.42 -2.48 19.54
N LYS A 123 10.56 -2.45 18.85
CA LYS A 123 11.87 -2.08 19.40
C LYS A 123 12.60 -1.14 18.45
N PHE A 124 13.42 -0.24 18.98
CA PHE A 124 14.16 0.73 18.17
C PHE A 124 15.21 0.05 17.27
N GLU A 125 15.85 -1.00 17.78
CA GLU A 125 16.92 -1.74 17.11
C GLU A 125 16.38 -2.69 16.03
N ASN A 126 15.11 -3.10 16.14
CA ASN A 126 14.41 -3.93 15.16
C ASN A 126 12.92 -3.52 15.11
N PRO A 127 12.59 -2.43 14.41
CA PRO A 127 11.22 -1.92 14.36
C PRO A 127 10.27 -2.93 13.71
N ARG A 128 9.26 -3.35 14.46
CA ARG A 128 8.12 -4.12 13.91
C ARG A 128 7.20 -3.16 13.16
N GLN A 129 6.40 -3.66 12.22
CA GLN A 129 5.43 -2.83 11.48
C GLN A 129 4.39 -2.23 12.44
N ASP A 130 4.38 -0.90 12.57
CA ASP A 130 3.24 -0.15 13.12
C ASP A 130 2.09 -0.13 12.09
N ILE A 131 0.84 0.08 12.52
CA ILE A 131 -0.31 0.35 11.63
C ILE A 131 -0.47 1.88 11.50
N PRO A 132 -0.08 2.50 10.37
CA PRO A 132 -0.24 3.92 10.15
C PRO A 132 -1.62 4.28 9.59
N ILE A 133 -2.27 5.27 10.20
CA ILE A 133 -3.53 5.88 9.75
C ILE A 133 -3.28 7.37 9.56
N MET A 134 -3.24 7.82 8.31
CA MET A 134 -3.24 9.22 7.94
C MET A 134 -4.67 9.76 8.02
N VAL A 135 -4.84 10.94 8.61
CA VAL A 135 -6.13 11.63 8.66
C VAL A 135 -6.11 12.85 7.75
N PHE A 136 -7.12 12.94 6.89
CA PHE A 136 -7.33 14.04 5.95
C PHE A 136 -8.70 14.69 6.19
N THR A 137 -8.82 15.99 5.97
CA THR A 137 -10.15 16.57 5.66
C THR A 137 -10.55 16.20 4.23
N HIS A 138 -11.85 16.21 3.90
CA HIS A 138 -12.30 16.00 2.52
C HIS A 138 -11.67 16.97 1.50
N HIS A 139 -11.43 18.23 1.90
CA HIS A 139 -10.75 19.21 1.04
C HIS A 139 -9.30 18.79 0.72
N GLN A 140 -8.55 18.36 1.73
CA GLN A 140 -7.18 17.88 1.55
C GLN A 140 -7.15 16.59 0.72
N TRP A 141 -8.05 15.65 0.97
CA TRP A 141 -8.17 14.43 0.18
C TRP A 141 -8.45 14.73 -1.30
N ASN A 142 -9.45 15.57 -1.59
CA ASN A 142 -9.79 15.94 -2.96
C ASN A 142 -8.63 16.68 -3.66
N SER A 143 -7.93 17.56 -2.95
CA SER A 143 -6.76 18.28 -3.47
C SER A 143 -5.57 17.36 -3.77
N LEU A 144 -5.38 16.32 -2.95
CA LEU A 144 -4.39 15.26 -3.17
C LEU A 144 -4.74 14.41 -4.39
N GLN A 145 -5.99 13.97 -4.52
CA GLN A 145 -6.47 13.20 -5.69
C GLN A 145 -6.41 14.01 -7.00
N GLN A 146 -6.52 15.34 -6.92
CA GLN A 146 -6.35 16.25 -8.06
C GLN A 146 -4.88 16.61 -8.36
N GLY A 147 -3.92 16.10 -7.60
CA GLY A 147 -2.50 16.40 -7.79
C GLY A 147 -2.10 17.85 -7.49
N VAL A 148 -2.87 18.57 -6.67
CA VAL A 148 -2.54 19.94 -6.23
C VAL A 148 -1.27 19.93 -5.38
N PHE A 149 -1.14 18.91 -4.55
CA PHE A 149 0.04 18.58 -3.75
C PHE A 149 0.28 17.07 -3.77
N HIS A 150 1.45 16.64 -3.29
CA HIS A 150 1.86 15.24 -3.19
C HIS A 150 2.48 14.95 -1.82
N ILE A 151 2.45 13.70 -1.38
CA ILE A 151 3.00 13.26 -0.08
C ILE A 151 4.09 12.23 -0.34
N GLY A 152 5.29 12.49 0.20
CA GLY A 152 6.48 11.69 -0.10
C GLY A 152 6.89 11.76 -1.58
N ALA A 153 7.81 10.87 -1.97
CA ALA A 153 8.33 10.77 -3.34
C ALA A 153 7.86 9.48 -4.07
N ALA A 154 6.84 8.80 -3.53
CA ALA A 154 6.31 7.58 -4.14
C ALA A 154 5.51 7.90 -5.42
N PRO A 155 5.57 7.06 -6.47
CA PRO A 155 4.78 7.23 -7.69
C PRO A 155 3.29 6.86 -7.52
N VAL A 156 2.89 6.49 -6.30
CA VAL A 156 1.52 6.14 -5.90
C VAL A 156 1.18 6.93 -4.63
N GLY A 157 -0.06 7.38 -4.51
CA GLY A 157 -0.53 8.12 -3.34
C GLY A 157 -0.93 7.21 -2.17
N PRO A 158 -1.31 7.80 -1.02
CA PRO A 158 -2.00 7.09 0.05
C PRO A 158 -3.26 6.36 -0.46
N LYS A 159 -3.54 5.19 0.10
CA LYS A 159 -4.74 4.39 -0.20
C LYS A 159 -5.83 4.69 0.83
N GLU A 160 -7.03 5.00 0.38
CA GLU A 160 -8.18 5.15 1.29
C GLU A 160 -8.48 3.86 2.06
N LEU A 161 -8.81 4.00 3.35
CA LEU A 161 -9.29 2.94 4.22
C LEU A 161 -10.80 3.07 4.40
N ASP A 162 -11.27 4.21 4.91
CA ASP A 162 -12.68 4.58 5.03
C ASP A 162 -12.82 6.10 5.29
N ARG A 163 -14.04 6.61 5.50
CA ARG A 163 -14.34 8.02 5.80
C ARG A 163 -15.58 8.20 6.69
N ASN A 164 -15.64 9.30 7.41
CA ASN A 164 -16.89 9.85 7.97
C ASN A 164 -17.21 11.20 7.29
N HIS A 165 -18.30 11.88 7.66
CA HIS A 165 -18.69 13.17 7.07
C HIS A 165 -17.64 14.32 7.14
N LYS A 166 -16.57 14.18 7.94
CA LYS A 166 -15.54 15.23 8.14
C LYS A 166 -14.15 14.82 7.69
N TYR A 167 -13.80 13.56 7.85
CA TYR A 167 -12.46 13.03 7.64
C TYR A 167 -12.42 11.84 6.70
N VAL A 168 -11.33 11.73 5.95
CA VAL A 168 -10.93 10.53 5.20
C VAL A 168 -9.73 9.91 5.92
N PHE A 169 -9.80 8.61 6.16
CA PHE A 169 -8.74 7.81 6.75
C PHE A 169 -8.01 7.05 5.64
N ALA A 170 -6.68 7.12 5.63
CA ALA A 170 -5.89 6.52 4.57
C ALA A 170 -4.58 5.92 5.08
N LEU A 171 -4.11 4.91 4.35
CA LEU A 171 -2.85 4.23 4.55
C LEU A 171 -1.75 4.94 3.73
N PRO A 172 -0.57 5.23 4.28
CA PRO A 172 0.53 5.83 3.51
C PRO A 172 0.91 4.99 2.30
N ALA A 173 1.34 5.67 1.24
CA ALA A 173 1.96 5.02 0.10
C ALA A 173 3.17 4.20 0.56
N ARG A 174 3.24 2.92 0.16
CA ARG A 174 4.40 2.04 0.43
C ARG A 174 4.76 1.88 1.93
N TYR A 175 3.77 1.98 2.81
CA TYR A 175 3.96 1.95 4.28
C TYR A 175 4.73 0.72 4.81
N ASN A 176 4.73 -0.40 4.08
CA ASN A 176 5.39 -1.67 4.39
C ASN A 176 6.54 -2.04 3.43
N TYR A 177 6.98 -1.13 2.56
CA TYR A 177 7.96 -1.43 1.49
C TYR A 177 9.36 -1.81 1.99
N ALA A 178 9.67 -1.56 3.25
CA ALA A 178 10.89 -2.03 3.90
C ALA A 178 10.81 -3.49 4.40
N PHE A 179 9.64 -4.13 4.28
CA PHE A 179 9.33 -5.47 4.80
C PHE A 179 9.76 -5.68 6.27
N PRO A 180 9.46 -4.74 7.20
CA PRO A 180 9.82 -4.91 8.61
C PRO A 180 9.05 -6.07 9.24
N PRO A 181 9.56 -6.71 10.32
CA PRO A 181 8.86 -7.79 10.99
C PRO A 181 7.38 -7.50 11.26
N GLY A 182 6.51 -8.47 10.96
CA GLY A 182 5.06 -8.34 11.15
C GLY A 182 4.31 -7.56 10.06
N TYR A 183 4.94 -7.19 8.94
CA TYR A 183 4.23 -6.48 7.88
C TYR A 183 3.09 -7.30 7.25
N GLU A 184 3.21 -8.63 7.14
CA GLU A 184 2.14 -9.51 6.64
C GLU A 184 0.94 -9.57 7.60
N GLU A 185 1.17 -9.48 8.91
CA GLU A 185 0.09 -9.41 9.90
C GLU A 185 -0.67 -8.10 9.73
N VAL A 186 0.05 -6.97 9.58
CA VAL A 186 -0.56 -5.66 9.36
C VAL A 186 -1.32 -5.61 8.02
N GLU A 187 -0.81 -6.22 6.95
CA GLU A 187 -1.55 -6.36 5.69
C GLU A 187 -2.86 -7.13 5.87
N LYS A 188 -2.87 -8.22 6.64
CA LYS A 188 -4.08 -8.99 6.95
C LYS A 188 -5.09 -8.17 7.77
N ILE A 189 -4.63 -7.50 8.83
CA ILE A 189 -5.48 -6.65 9.68
C ILE A 189 -6.14 -5.54 8.84
N ILE A 190 -5.36 -4.82 8.01
CA ILE A 190 -5.90 -3.78 7.13
C ILE A 190 -6.85 -4.39 6.07
N GLY A 191 -6.49 -5.55 5.50
CA GLY A 191 -7.29 -6.26 4.50
C GLY A 191 -8.65 -6.74 5.02
N SER A 192 -8.78 -6.97 6.32
CA SER A 192 -10.03 -7.39 6.97
C SER A 192 -11.07 -6.29 7.18
N GLY A 193 -10.77 -5.03 6.82
CA GLY A 193 -11.68 -3.90 7.07
C GLY A 193 -11.68 -3.44 8.53
N ALA A 194 -10.55 -3.61 9.23
CA ALA A 194 -10.41 -3.33 10.67
C ALA A 194 -10.78 -1.89 11.09
N LEU A 195 -10.63 -0.89 10.20
CA LEU A 195 -11.05 0.48 10.46
C LEU A 195 -12.55 0.63 10.17
N GLN A 196 -13.29 1.17 11.12
CA GLN A 196 -14.73 1.45 11.00
C GLN A 196 -15.01 2.92 11.40
N PRO A 197 -15.64 3.74 10.53
CA PRO A 197 -15.90 5.14 10.83
C PRO A 197 -16.96 5.31 11.92
N ILE A 198 -16.86 6.40 12.67
CA ILE A 198 -17.87 6.87 13.61
C ILE A 198 -18.26 8.29 13.16
N GLU A 199 -19.55 8.53 12.97
CA GLU A 199 -20.04 9.87 12.62
C GLU A 199 -19.87 10.86 13.78
N LYS A 200 -19.76 12.15 13.43
CA LYS A 200 -19.52 13.27 14.37
C LYS A 200 -20.29 14.53 13.95
#